data_AF-B8KGC6-F1
#
_entry.id   AF-B8KGC6-F1
#
_cell.length_a   1.000
_cell.length_b   1.000
_cell.length_c   1.000
_cell.angle_alpha   90.00
_cell.angle_beta   90.00
_cell.angle_gamma   90.00
#
_symmetry.space_group_name_H-M   'P 1'
#
loop_
_entity.id
_entity.type
_entity.pdbx_description
1 polymer ?
#
loop_
_entity_poly.entity_id
_entity_poly.type
_entity_poly.pdbx_seq_one_letter_code
_entity_poly.pdbx_strand_id
1 'polypeptide(L)' 'MVAALGKGDEVTTSSGILGKIVSLDDNYVVLSVSEKVELKFQRIHIHAVLPKGTLKSIG' A
#
# COMPACT_ATOMS: atom_id res chain seq x y z
N MET A 1 0.58 -14.59 8.52
CA MET A 1 1.01 -13.34 9.19
C MET A 1 1.02 -12.25 8.13
N VAL A 2 0.04 -11.34 8.15
CA VAL A 2 0.13 -10.11 7.35
C VAL A 2 1.31 -9.36 7.95
N ALA A 3 2.37 -9.17 7.16
CA ALA A 3 3.55 -8.41 7.58
C ALA A 3 3.12 -7.12 8.27
N ALA A 4 3.86 -6.68 9.30
CA ALA A 4 3.55 -5.45 10.00
C ALA A 4 3.49 -4.29 9.00
N LEU A 5 2.27 -3.86 8.65
CA LEU A 5 2.04 -2.75 7.72
C LEU A 5 2.27 -1.45 8.49
N GLY A 6 3.22 -0.65 8.03
CA GLY A 6 3.52 0.66 8.59
C GLY A 6 3.17 1.80 7.65
N LYS A 7 3.04 3.01 8.21
CA LYS A 7 3.01 4.23 7.39
C LYS A 7 4.32 4.35 6.62
N GLY A 8 4.21 4.57 5.32
CA GLY A 8 5.32 4.74 4.41
C GLY A 8 5.81 3.45 3.75
N ASP A 9 5.23 2.29 4.08
CA ASP A 9 5.49 1.06 3.35
C ASP A 9 4.88 1.12 1.95
N GLU A 10 5.62 0.57 0.99
CA GLU A 10 5.13 0.32 -0.36
C GLU A 10 4.44 -1.03 -0.34
N VAL A 11 3.24 -1.12 -0.90
CA VAL A 11 2.49 -2.38 -0.91
C VAL A 11 1.82 -2.58 -2.26
N THR A 12 1.53 -3.84 -2.54
CA THR A 12 0.67 -4.24 -3.65
C THR A 12 -0.63 -4.79 -3.09
N THR A 13 -1.73 -4.34 -3.67
CA THR A 13 -3.06 -4.90 -3.43
C THR A 13 -3.27 -6.14 -4.30
N SER A 14 -4.21 -7.00 -3.93
CA SER A 14 -4.57 -8.21 -4.70
C SER A 14 -5.13 -7.89 -6.09
N SER A 15 -5.54 -6.64 -6.36
CA SER A 15 -6.04 -6.18 -7.66
C SER A 15 -4.93 -5.65 -8.58
N GLY A 16 -3.66 -5.73 -8.17
CA GLY A 16 -2.51 -5.24 -8.95
C GLY A 16 -2.27 -3.74 -8.83
N ILE A 17 -2.92 -3.06 -7.87
CA ILE A 17 -2.66 -1.64 -7.57
C ILE A 17 -1.49 -1.58 -6.61
N LEU A 18 -0.45 -0.83 -6.97
CA LEU A 18 0.66 -0.51 -6.11
C LEU A 18 0.49 0.89 -5.54
N GLY A 19 0.87 1.07 -4.28
CA GLY A 19 0.82 2.36 -3.63
C GLY A 19 1.61 2.38 -2.35
N LYS A 20 1.72 3.57 -1.77
CA LYS A 20 2.40 3.80 -0.49
C LYS A 20 1.37 4.03 0.60
N ILE A 21 1.53 3.36 1.74
CA ILE A 21 0.64 3.56 2.88
C ILE A 21 0.83 4.96 3.45
N VAL A 22 -0.23 5.78 3.40
CA VAL A 22 -0.24 7.11 4.02
C VAL A 22 -0.93 7.08 5.37
N SER A 23 -1.94 6.21 5.54
CA SER A 23 -2.61 5.95 6.82
C SER A 23 -3.10 4.52 6.88
N LEU A 24 -3.22 3.98 8.08
CA LEU A 24 -3.77 2.65 8.31
C LEU A 24 -4.48 2.61 9.66
N ASP A 25 -5.54 1.81 9.71
CA ASP A 25 -6.33 1.49 10.89
C ASP A 25 -6.42 -0.05 11.00
N ASP A 26 -7.18 -0.56 11.97
CA ASP A 26 -7.34 -2.01 12.16
C ASP A 26 -8.02 -2.71 10.98
N ASN A 27 -8.93 -2.01 10.27
CA ASN A 27 -9.72 -2.60 9.19
C ASN A 27 -9.34 -2.09 7.81
N TYR A 28 -8.84 -0.86 7.73
CA TYR A 28 -8.62 -0.13 6.47
C TYR A 28 -7.20 0.38 6.35
N VAL A 29 -6.76 0.57 5.12
CA VAL A 29 -5.50 1.20 4.78
C VAL A 29 -5.74 2.22 3.68
N VAL A 30 -5.10 3.38 3.81
CA VAL A 30 -5.11 4.44 2.83
C VAL A 30 -3.79 4.39 2.08
N LEU A 31 -3.90 4.19 0.79
CA LEU A 31 -2.80 4.04 -0.16
C LEU A 31 -2.75 5.26 -1.06
N SER A 32 -1.62 5.96 -1.08
CA SER A 32 -1.33 6.96 -2.10
C SER A 32 -0.76 6.25 -3.32
N VAL A 33 -1.47 6.35 -4.44
CA VAL A 33 -1.09 5.71 -5.72
C VAL A 33 -0.53 6.72 -6.73
N SER A 34 -0.79 8.01 -6.53
CA SER A 34 -0.25 9.10 -7.34
C SER A 34 -0.30 10.42 -6.55
N GLU A 35 0.34 11.47 -7.05
CA GLU A 35 0.27 12.81 -6.47
C GLU A 35 -1.19 13.29 -6.44
N LYS A 36 -1.76 13.40 -5.23
CA LYS A 36 -3.17 13.74 -4.94
C LYS A 36 -4.20 12.64 -5.15
N VAL A 37 -3.79 11.40 -5.40
CA VAL A 37 -4.72 10.27 -5.47
C VAL A 37 -4.48 9.33 -4.30
N GLU A 38 -5.47 9.29 -3.40
CA GLU A 38 -5.52 8.41 -2.24
C GLU A 38 -6.70 7.46 -2.38
N LEU A 39 -6.44 6.17 -2.19
CA LEU A 39 -7.42 5.10 -2.29
C LEU A 39 -7.48 4.34 -0.97
N LYS A 40 -8.70 4.04 -0.51
CA LYS A 40 -8.94 3.29 0.71
C LYS A 40 -9.22 1.83 0.38
N PHE A 41 -8.45 0.93 0.98
CA PHE A 41 -8.61 -0.50 0.84
C PHE A 41 -8.83 -1.15 2.19
N GLN A 42 -9.52 -2.27 2.22
CA GLN A 42 -9.54 -3.11 3.43
C GLN A 42 -8.18 -3.78 3.59
N ARG A 43 -7.71 -3.95 4.84
CA ARG A 43 -6.42 -4.61 5.11
C ARG A 43 -6.29 -6.00 4.48
N ILE A 44 -7.40 -6.73 4.37
CA ILE A 44 -7.44 -8.07 3.78
C ILE A 44 -7.11 -8.08 2.28
N HIS A 45 -7.25 -6.94 1.58
CA HIS A 45 -6.89 -6.81 0.17
C HIS A 45 -5.40 -6.48 -0.06
N ILE A 46 -4.62 -6.33 1.01
CA ILE A 46 -3.18 -6.11 0.91
C ILE A 46 -2.49 -7.46 0.73
N HIS A 47 -1.90 -7.64 -0.44
CA HIS A 47 -1.29 -8.89 -0.84
C HIS A 47 0.14 -9.01 -0.29
N ALA A 48 0.95 -7.97 -0.47
CA ALA A 48 2.33 -7.97 0.02
C ALA A 48 2.89 -6.56 0.22
N VAL A 49 3.86 -6.45 1.13
CA VAL A 49 4.74 -5.30 1.26
C VAL A 49 5.88 -5.44 0.26
N LEU A 50 6.17 -4.36 -0.45
CA LEU A 50 7.23 -4.27 -1.43
C LEU A 50 8.47 -3.63 -0.80
N PRO A 51 9.68 -3.98 -1.28
CA PRO A 51 10.90 -3.28 -0.91
C PRO A 51 10.79 -1.78 -1.20
N LYS A 52 11.48 -0.98 -0.40
CA LYS A 52 11.54 0.46 -0.63
C LYS A 52 12.18 0.77 -1.98
N GLY A 53 11.55 1.64 -2.75
CA GLY A 53 11.99 2.05 -4.08
C GLY A 53 11.42 1.21 -5.22
N THR A 54 10.62 0.17 -4.96
CA THR A 54 10.00 -0.62 -6.04
C THR A 54 9.12 0.25 -6.92
N LEU A 55 8.27 1.13 -6.37
CA LEU A 55 7.42 2.02 -7.16
C LEU A 55 8.22 2.94 -8.09
N LYS A 56 9.42 3.36 -7.67
CA LYS A 56 10.35 4.18 -8.50
C LYS A 56 11.14 3.36 -9.51
N SER A 57 11.23 2.04 -9.35
CA SER A 57 12.02 1.20 -10.25
C SER A 57 11.24 0.78 -11.49
N ILE A 58 9.90 0.90 -11.45
CA ILE A 58 8.98 0.53 -12.53
C ILE A 58 8.49 1.75 -13.33
N GLY A 59 8.89 2.97 -12.97
CA GLY A 59 8.50 4.22 -13.61
C GLY A 59 9.64 5.22 -13.68
#